data_AF-A0A0R3Q6Z1-F1
#
_entry.id   AF-A0A0R3Q6Z1-F1
#
_cell.length_a   1.000
_cell.length_b   1.000
_cell.length_c   1.000
_cell.angle_alpha   90.00
_cell.angle_beta   90.00
_cell.angle_gamma   90.00
#
_symmetry.space_group_name_H-M   'P 1'
#
loop_
_entity.id
_entity.type
_entity.pdbx_description
1 polymer ?
#
loop_
_entity_poly.entity_id
_entity_poly.type
_entity_poly.pdbx_seq_one_letter_code
_entity_poly.pdbx_strand_id
1 'polypeptide(L)'
;ILYIDLENEKKAQIICRTLAVDKEPSRSTAKRTYNVQGHHLVVEVVSLDAKYLQKSVDNLFDMCYLARQTIDEVTRYHLQVSNSFTDALDRS
;
A
#
# COMPACT_ATOMS: atom_id res chain seq x y z
N ILE A 1 -5.97 16.35 0.89
CA ILE A 1 -5.08 15.46 0.09
C ILE A 1 -3.98 14.97 1.03
N LEU A 2 -3.70 13.67 1.01
CA LEU A 2 -2.68 13.01 1.82
C LEU A 2 -1.50 12.61 0.92
N TYR A 3 -0.27 12.82 1.42
CA TYR A 3 0.96 12.37 0.80
C TYR A 3 1.63 11.38 1.76
N ILE A 4 1.74 10.12 1.36
CA ILE A 4 2.30 9.05 2.19
C ILE A 4 3.61 8.61 1.55
N ASP A 5 4.73 8.82 2.24
CA ASP A 5 6.05 8.36 1.80
C ASP A 5 6.14 6.83 1.94
N LEU A 6 6.51 6.17 0.84
CA LEU A 6 6.67 4.73 0.74
C LEU A 6 8.11 4.36 0.34
N GLU A 7 9.07 5.23 0.66
CA GLU A 7 10.53 5.05 0.53
C GLU A 7 11.04 5.08 -0.93
N ASN A 8 10.38 4.35 -1.83
CA ASN A 8 10.73 4.30 -3.24
C ASN A 8 9.49 4.18 -4.14
N GLU A 9 9.66 4.61 -5.39
CA GLU A 9 8.58 4.65 -6.37
C GLU A 9 7.98 3.27 -6.67
N LYS A 10 8.81 2.21 -6.70
CA LYS A 10 8.31 0.85 -6.97
C LYS A 10 7.35 0.38 -5.87
N LYS A 11 7.70 0.61 -4.59
CA LYS A 11 6.84 0.30 -3.44
C LYS A 11 5.56 1.13 -3.50
N ALA A 12 5.67 2.43 -3.84
CA ALA A 12 4.51 3.31 -4.01
C ALA A 12 3.56 2.83 -5.11
N GLN A 13 4.08 2.43 -6.28
CA GLN A 13 3.27 1.89 -7.38
C GLN A 13 2.56 0.59 -7.01
N ILE A 14 3.25 -0.34 -6.31
CA ILE A 14 2.64 -1.60 -5.88
C ILE A 14 1.51 -1.32 -4.89
N ILE A 15 1.77 -0.54 -3.84
CA ILE A 15 0.76 -0.20 -2.84
C ILE A 15 -0.41 0.55 -3.47
N CYS A 16 -0.17 1.51 -4.37
CA CYS A 16 -1.23 2.22 -5.07
C CYS A 16 -2.16 1.26 -5.83
N ARG A 17 -1.63 0.29 -6.56
CA ARG A 17 -2.42 -0.70 -7.29
C ARG A 17 -3.22 -1.61 -6.35
N THR A 18 -2.61 -2.02 -5.23
CA THR A 18 -3.25 -2.83 -4.20
C THR A 18 -4.40 -2.07 -3.53
N LEU A 19 -4.23 -0.78 -3.23
CA LEU A 19 -5.28 0.02 -2.59
C LEU A 19 -6.38 0.46 -3.56
N ALA A 20 -6.07 0.63 -4.84
CA ALA A 20 -7.05 1.02 -5.85
C ALA A 20 -8.18 -0.01 -6.06
N VAL A 21 -7.95 -1.27 -5.68
CA VAL A 21 -9.00 -2.31 -5.71
C VAL A 21 -9.89 -2.30 -4.47
N ASP A 22 -9.46 -1.69 -3.36
CA ASP A 22 -10.26 -1.51 -2.15
C ASP A 22 -11.27 -0.37 -2.37
N LYS A 23 -12.50 -0.75 -2.71
CA LYS A 23 -13.58 0.20 -2.99
C LYS A 23 -14.26 0.64 -1.71
N GLU A 24 -14.63 1.92 -1.68
CA GLU A 24 -15.52 2.47 -0.65
C GLU A 24 -16.84 1.67 -0.59
N PRO A 25 -17.38 1.40 0.62
CA PRO A 25 -18.69 0.77 0.76
C PRO A 25 -19.78 1.57 0.05
N SER A 26 -20.76 0.92 -0.55
CA SER A 26 -21.85 1.59 -1.30
C SER A 26 -22.65 2.61 -0.48
N ARG A 27 -22.70 2.44 0.84
CA ARG A 27 -23.35 3.35 1.80
C ARG A 27 -22.49 4.57 2.19
N SER A 28 -21.21 4.59 1.81
CA SER A 28 -20.27 5.68 2.08
C SER A 28 -20.53 6.83 1.12
N THR A 29 -20.52 8.06 1.62
CA THR A 29 -20.47 9.27 0.77
C THR A 29 -19.03 9.67 0.43
N ALA A 30 -18.03 8.94 0.94
CA ALA A 30 -16.63 9.18 0.65
C ALA A 30 -16.23 8.62 -0.72
N LYS A 31 -15.32 9.33 -1.39
CA LYS A 31 -14.65 8.91 -2.62
C LYS A 31 -13.15 9.07 -2.43
N ARG A 32 -12.39 8.08 -2.87
CA ARG A 32 -10.92 8.07 -2.85
C ARG A 32 -10.37 8.02 -4.27
N THR A 33 -9.42 8.90 -4.55
CA THR A 33 -8.63 8.89 -5.78
C THR A 33 -7.16 8.69 -5.42
N TYR A 34 -6.49 7.78 -6.12
CA TYR A 34 -5.10 7.42 -5.86
C TYR A 34 -4.20 7.83 -7.02
N ASN A 35 -3.00 8.29 -6.70
CA ASN A 35 -1.94 8.56 -7.66
C ASN A 35 -0.57 8.31 -7.01
N VAL A 36 0.49 8.22 -7.82
CA VAL A 36 1.87 8.10 -7.35
C VAL A 36 2.69 9.28 -7.86
N GLN A 37 3.50 9.87 -6.99
CA GLN A 37 4.44 10.93 -7.32
C GLN A 37 5.81 10.60 -6.71
N GLY A 38 6.70 10.03 -7.53
CA GLY A 38 7.97 9.48 -7.06
C GLY A 38 7.74 8.42 -5.98
N HIS A 39 8.38 8.57 -4.83
CA HIS A 39 8.19 7.69 -3.67
C HIS A 39 6.92 7.94 -2.83
N HIS A 40 6.06 8.89 -3.21
CA HIS A 40 4.84 9.19 -2.47
C HIS A 40 3.60 8.56 -3.10
N LEU A 41 2.74 7.98 -2.27
CA LEU A 41 1.33 7.73 -2.59
C LEU A 41 0.52 8.99 -2.29
N VAL A 42 -0.16 9.51 -3.30
CA VAL A 42 -1.03 10.68 -3.19
C VAL A 42 -2.47 10.21 -3.18
N VAL A 43 -3.19 10.51 -2.10
CA VAL A 43 -4.60 10.13 -1.94
C VAL A 43 -5.47 11.36 -1.70
N GLU A 44 -6.42 11.57 -2.60
CA GLU A 44 -7.48 12.53 -2.40
C GLU A 44 -8.71 11.82 -1.84
N VAL A 45 -9.21 12.29 -0.71
CA VAL A 45 -10.44 11.79 -0.08
C VAL A 45 -11.43 12.93 0.01
N VAL A 46 -12.60 12.75 -0.57
CA VAL A 46 -13.68 13.75 -0.56
C VAL A 46 -14.95 13.08 -0.06
N SER A 47 -15.68 13.74 0.84
CA SER A 47 -16.96 13.27 1.35
C SER A 47 -17.87 14.45 1.69
N LEU A 48 -19.18 14.23 1.61
CA LEU A 48 -20.20 15.19 2.04
C LEU A 48 -20.50 15.09 3.55
N ASP A 49 -19.94 14.08 4.23
CA ASP A 49 -20.18 13.80 5.65
C ASP A 49 -18.84 13.54 6.36
N ALA A 50 -18.57 14.33 7.40
CA ALA A 50 -17.33 14.24 8.18
C ALA A 50 -17.12 12.85 8.80
N LYS A 51 -18.19 12.15 9.19
CA LYS A 51 -18.11 10.80 9.76
C LYS A 51 -17.64 9.78 8.73
N TYR A 52 -18.11 9.90 7.49
CA TYR A 52 -17.67 9.02 6.40
C TYR A 52 -16.26 9.39 5.93
N LEU A 53 -15.89 10.68 5.94
CA LEU A 53 -14.52 11.10 5.69
C LEU A 53 -13.54 10.47 6.70
N GLN A 54 -13.84 10.58 7.99
CA GLN A 54 -13.01 10.00 9.05
C GLN A 54 -12.81 8.49 8.83
N LYS A 55 -13.92 7.75 8.66
CA LYS A 55 -13.86 6.29 8.44
C LYS A 55 -13.07 5.91 7.19
N SER A 56 -13.20 6.69 6.12
CA SER A 56 -12.48 6.45 4.86
C SER A 56 -10.98 6.62 5.04
N VAL A 57 -10.57 7.67 5.76
CA VAL A 57 -9.15 7.94 6.08
C VAL A 57 -8.58 6.88 7.03
N ASP A 58 -9.33 6.48 8.06
CA ASP A 58 -8.91 5.43 9.00
C ASP A 58 -8.67 4.11 8.25
N ASN A 59 -9.64 3.68 7.43
CA ASN A 59 -9.51 2.47 6.61
C ASN A 59 -8.34 2.56 5.61
N LEU A 60 -8.12 3.72 5.00
CA LEU A 60 -6.99 3.95 4.12
C LEU A 60 -5.66 3.68 4.82
N PHE A 61 -5.48 4.17 6.05
CA PHE A 61 -4.27 3.95 6.82
C PHE A 61 -4.09 2.49 7.21
N ASP A 62 -5.15 1.83 7.67
CA ASP A 62 -5.12 0.40 8.02
C ASP A 62 -4.69 -0.45 6.81
N MET A 63 -5.31 -0.23 5.65
CA MET A 63 -4.98 -0.99 4.44
C MET A 63 -3.59 -0.65 3.89
N CYS A 64 -3.19 0.63 3.94
CA CYS A 64 -1.85 1.03 3.52
C CYS A 64 -0.76 0.40 4.40
N TYR A 65 -1.00 0.36 5.71
CA TYR A 65 -0.10 -0.28 6.66
C TYR A 65 0.01 -1.78 6.39
N LEU A 66 -1.12 -2.48 6.23
CA LEU A 66 -1.14 -3.91 5.92
C LEU A 66 -0.42 -4.22 4.59
N ALA A 67 -0.66 -3.42 3.54
CA ALA A 67 0.01 -3.59 2.26
C ALA A 67 1.52 -3.42 2.36
N ARG A 68 1.98 -2.43 3.15
CA ARG A 68 3.41 -2.22 3.41
C ARG A 68 4.03 -3.42 4.12
N GLN A 69 3.41 -3.89 5.20
CA GLN A 69 3.88 -5.08 5.92
C GLN A 69 3.94 -6.32 5.02
N THR A 70 2.95 -6.50 4.15
CA THR A 70 2.91 -7.62 3.20
C THR A 70 4.08 -7.57 2.23
N ILE A 71 4.39 -6.40 1.67
CA ILE A 71 5.55 -6.24 0.76
C ILE A 71 6.84 -6.52 1.49
N ASP A 72 7.01 -5.99 2.70
CA ASP A 72 8.23 -6.15 3.48
C ASP A 72 8.46 -7.64 3.84
N GLU A 73 7.40 -8.36 4.23
CA GLU A 73 7.48 -9.77 4.57
C GLU A 73 7.75 -10.65 3.34
N VAL A 74 7.04 -10.43 2.22
CA VAL A 74 7.28 -11.17 0.97
C VAL A 74 8.69 -10.94 0.44
N THR A 75 9.19 -9.70 0.53
CA THR A 75 10.56 -9.37 0.13
C THR A 75 11.57 -10.11 1.00
N ARG A 76 11.35 -10.18 2.32
CA ARG A 76 12.19 -10.94 3.23
C ARG A 76 12.22 -12.43 2.87
N TYR A 77 11.08 -13.04 2.62
CA TYR A 77 11.01 -14.45 2.20
C TYR A 77 11.75 -14.69 0.89
N HIS A 78 11.60 -13.82 -0.11
CA HIS A 78 12.31 -13.94 -1.38
C HIS A 78 13.84 -13.94 -1.18
N LEU A 79 14.36 -13.03 -0.34
CA LEU A 79 15.78 -12.97 -0.02
C LEU A 79 16.28 -14.23 0.69
N GLN A 80 15.53 -14.76 1.66
CA GLN A 80 15.88 -15.99 2.36
C GLN A 80 15.96 -17.20 1.41
N VAL A 81 14.99 -17.30 0.50
CA VAL A 81 14.95 -18.36 -0.52
C VAL A 81 16.15 -18.24 -1.46
N SER A 82 16.43 -17.04 -1.99
CA SER A 82 17.59 -16.81 -2.85
C SER A 82 18.91 -17.19 -2.18
N ASN A 83 19.10 -16.82 -0.92
CA ASN A 83 20.32 -17.16 -0.16
C ASN A 83 20.47 -18.67 0.05
N SER A 84 19.37 -19.39 0.31
CA SER A 84 19.41 -20.84 0.48
C SER A 84 19.82 -21.59 -0.80
N PHE A 85 19.49 -21.03 -1.98
CA PHE A 85 19.90 -21.60 -3.26
C PHE A 85 21.38 -21.35 -3.58
N THR A 86 21.90 -20.17 -3.27
CA THR A 86 23.34 -19.88 -3.42
C THR A 86 24.19 -20.74 -2.48
N ASP A 87 23.77 -20.92 -1.23
CA ASP A 87 24.47 -21.77 -0.25
C ASP A 87 24.48 -23.25 -0.67
N ALA A 88 23.47 -23.71 -1.39
CA ALA A 88 23.41 -25.08 -1.93
C ALA A 88 24.35 -25.27 -3.13
N LEU A 89 24.47 -24.26 -4.00
CA LEU A 89 25.37 -24.29 -5.16
C LEU A 89 26.85 -24.21 -4.75
N ASP A 90 27.20 -23.41 -3.73
CA ASP A 90 28.59 -23.29 -3.25
C ASP A 90 29.09 -24.53 -2.48
N ARG A 91 28.17 -25.42 -2.07
CA ARG A 91 28.50 -26.70 -1.39
C ARG A 91 28.53 -27.90 -2.34
N SER A 92 28.30 -27.69 -3.63
CA SER A 92 28.30 -28.70 -4.71
C SER A 92 29.63 -28.73 -5.44
#